data_AF-A0A8S8XNM5-F1
#
_entry.id   AF-A0A8S8XNM5-F1
#
_cell.length_a   1.000
_cell.length_b   1.000
_cell.length_c   1.000
_cell.angle_alpha   90.00
_cell.angle_beta   90.00
_cell.angle_gamma   90.00
#
_symmetry.space_group_name_H-M   'P 1'
#
loop_
_entity.id
_entity.type
_entity.pdbx_description
1 polymer ?
#
loop_
_entity_poly.entity_id
_entity_poly.type
_entity_poly.pdbx_seq_one_letter_code
_entity_poly.pdbx_strand_id
1 'polypeptide(L)'
;MAFESDQRIVDLSDIKVEKRQGGSIKDSTLIDGIILDKERVHAGMPRSVKGAKIALVNSAIEVKKTEVDAKIQITDPNQLSKFLEEEENYIKGLVDKIHNSGANVLICQKGIDELAQHYMAKAGIFAIRRAKKSDMEALSKATSGKIVTNLDDLSAEDLGHAEKVEEKKIGESEMTFITGCPEAKSVSVLLRGGTEHVVDEIRRAFDDAVGVVSVAWEDGAVLTGAAVY
;
A
#
# COMPACT_ATOMS: atom_id res chain seq x y z
N MET A 1 21.34 -23.85 -35.36
CA MET A 1 21.64 -22.69 -34.49
C MET A 1 20.49 -22.60 -33.51
N ALA A 2 20.72 -22.98 -32.26
CA ALA A 2 19.69 -22.93 -31.23
C ALA A 2 19.44 -21.46 -30.88
N PHE A 3 18.22 -20.98 -31.13
CA PHE A 3 17.76 -19.73 -30.54
C PHE A 3 17.42 -20.06 -29.09
N GLU A 4 18.27 -19.65 -28.16
CA GLU A 4 17.85 -19.49 -26.76
C GLU A 4 16.81 -18.38 -26.75
N SER A 5 15.54 -18.77 -26.75
CA SER A 5 14.41 -17.86 -26.60
C SER A 5 14.40 -17.36 -25.17
N ASP A 6 14.98 -16.19 -24.95
CA ASP A 6 14.74 -15.39 -23.75
C ASP A 6 13.23 -15.08 -23.76
N GLN A 7 12.44 -15.86 -23.01
CA GLN A 7 10.98 -15.76 -23.01
C GLN A 7 10.61 -14.38 -22.45
N ARG A 8 10.23 -13.47 -23.35
CA ARG A 8 9.73 -12.14 -23.02
C ARG A 8 8.32 -12.28 -22.44
N ILE A 9 8.20 -12.66 -21.19
CA ILE A 9 6.90 -12.82 -20.51
C ILE A 9 6.53 -11.49 -19.86
N VAL A 10 5.32 -11.00 -20.14
CA VAL A 10 4.77 -9.80 -19.50
C VAL A 10 3.83 -10.23 -18.38
N ASP A 11 4.21 -9.98 -17.12
CA ASP A 11 3.31 -10.19 -15.99
C ASP A 11 2.40 -8.97 -15.83
N LEU A 12 1.13 -9.10 -16.24
CA LEU A 12 0.13 -8.05 -16.10
C LEU A 12 -0.13 -7.67 -14.63
N SER A 13 0.24 -8.50 -13.66
CA SER A 13 0.10 -8.17 -12.23
C SER A 13 1.05 -7.05 -11.78
N ASP A 14 2.06 -6.73 -12.57
CA ASP A 14 2.95 -5.60 -12.34
C ASP A 14 2.33 -4.25 -12.76
N ILE A 15 1.26 -4.25 -13.55
CA ILE A 15 0.59 -3.01 -13.95
C ILE A 15 -0.62 -2.78 -13.04
N LYS A 16 -0.48 -1.82 -12.12
CA LYS A 16 -1.59 -1.41 -11.26
C LYS A 16 -2.40 -0.31 -11.91
N VAL A 17 -3.69 -0.56 -12.13
CA VAL A 17 -4.60 0.44 -12.72
C VAL A 17 -5.56 0.98 -11.66
N GLU A 18 -5.44 2.27 -11.36
CA GLU A 18 -6.34 3.00 -10.47
C GLU A 18 -7.23 3.94 -11.26
N LYS A 19 -8.54 3.93 -10.96
CA LYS A 19 -9.53 4.78 -11.62
C LYS A 19 -10.01 5.90 -10.71
N ARG A 20 -10.10 7.13 -11.24
CA ARG A 20 -10.70 8.28 -10.55
C ARG A 20 -11.58 9.10 -11.46
N GLN A 21 -12.83 9.30 -11.03
CA GLN A 21 -13.71 10.26 -11.66
C GLN A 21 -13.26 11.70 -11.42
N GLY A 22 -13.67 12.59 -12.32
CA GLY A 22 -13.33 14.00 -12.32
C GLY A 22 -12.08 14.30 -13.13
N GLY A 23 -12.04 15.48 -13.74
CA GLY A 23 -10.99 15.87 -14.70
C GLY A 23 -11.26 15.38 -16.11
N SER A 24 -10.27 15.51 -16.97
CA SER A 24 -10.28 15.07 -18.37
C SER A 24 -9.54 13.74 -18.52
N ILE A 25 -9.79 13.05 -19.63
CA ILE A 25 -9.05 11.84 -20.04
C ILE A 25 -7.55 12.15 -20.14
N LYS A 26 -7.20 13.36 -20.56
CA LYS A 26 -5.82 13.85 -20.69
C LYS A 26 -5.09 13.99 -19.37
N ASP A 27 -5.80 13.98 -18.24
CA ASP A 27 -5.19 14.06 -16.90
C ASP A 27 -4.73 12.68 -16.40
N SER A 28 -4.92 11.62 -17.21
CA SER A 28 -4.43 10.28 -16.90
C SER A 28 -2.91 10.25 -16.95
N THR A 29 -2.28 9.58 -15.99
CA THR A 29 -0.81 9.60 -15.82
C THR A 29 -0.26 8.23 -15.46
N LEU A 30 0.94 7.95 -15.98
CA LEU A 30 1.77 6.82 -15.55
C LEU A 30 2.64 7.29 -14.38
N ILE A 31 2.74 6.47 -13.35
CA ILE A 31 3.50 6.73 -12.13
C ILE A 31 4.45 5.55 -11.90
N ASP A 32 5.73 5.89 -11.79
CA ASP A 32 6.79 4.94 -11.48
C ASP A 32 6.77 4.59 -9.98
N GLY A 33 5.83 3.71 -9.63
CA GLY A 33 5.59 3.29 -8.26
C GLY A 33 4.18 2.73 -8.05
N ILE A 34 3.76 2.68 -6.79
CA ILE A 34 2.46 2.14 -6.38
C ILE A 34 1.56 3.24 -5.84
N ILE A 35 0.34 3.28 -6.34
CA ILE A 35 -0.73 4.15 -5.82
C ILE A 35 -1.62 3.35 -4.88
N LEU A 36 -2.00 3.93 -3.75
CA LEU A 36 -3.01 3.41 -2.82
C LEU A 36 -4.18 4.37 -2.73
N ASP A 37 -5.39 3.85 -2.87
CA ASP A 37 -6.63 4.57 -2.57
C ASP A 37 -6.89 4.63 -1.06
N LYS A 38 -5.94 5.21 -0.35
CA LYS A 38 -5.98 5.42 1.10
C LYS A 38 -5.22 6.69 1.45
N GLU A 39 -5.72 7.34 2.48
CA GLU A 39 -5.10 8.49 3.15
C GLU A 39 -4.39 8.04 4.44
N ARG A 40 -3.59 8.94 5.01
CA ARG A 40 -3.02 8.74 6.35
C ARG A 40 -4.14 8.60 7.38
N VAL A 41 -3.93 7.73 8.37
CA VAL A 41 -4.96 7.46 9.39
C VAL A 41 -5.22 8.63 10.35
N HIS A 42 -4.23 9.51 10.54
CA HIS A 42 -4.32 10.61 11.49
C HIS A 42 -3.74 11.91 10.89
N ALA A 43 -4.44 13.03 11.07
CA ALA A 43 -4.06 14.32 10.46
C ALA A 43 -2.68 14.85 10.91
N GLY A 44 -2.23 14.48 12.11
CA GLY A 44 -0.91 14.83 12.64
C GLY A 44 0.25 14.03 12.07
N MET A 45 0.01 13.01 11.23
CA MET A 45 1.07 12.28 10.53
C MET A 45 1.64 13.12 9.38
N PRO A 46 2.92 12.92 9.00
CA PRO A 46 3.52 13.65 7.89
C PRO A 46 2.71 13.46 6.59
N ARG A 47 2.66 14.50 5.75
CA ARG A 47 2.05 14.38 4.40
C ARG A 47 2.97 13.70 3.40
N SER A 48 4.28 13.84 3.60
CA SER A 48 5.30 13.26 2.74
C SER A 48 6.50 12.82 3.57
N VAL A 49 7.02 11.64 3.24
CA VAL A 49 8.19 11.00 3.85
C VAL A 49 9.19 10.72 2.72
N LYS A 50 10.42 11.21 2.87
CA LYS A 50 11.55 10.89 1.97
C LYS A 50 12.40 9.77 2.60
N GLY A 51 12.98 8.90 1.77
CA GLY A 51 13.73 7.73 2.24
C GLY A 51 12.83 6.82 3.07
N ALA A 52 11.70 6.43 2.50
CA ALA A 52 10.69 5.65 3.20
C ALA A 52 11.19 4.22 3.46
N LYS A 53 11.11 3.82 4.73
CA LYS A 53 11.27 2.47 5.27
C LYS A 53 9.89 1.99 5.69
N ILE A 54 9.31 1.11 4.89
CA ILE A 54 7.91 0.73 4.90
C ILE A 54 7.77 -0.61 5.62
N ALA A 55 7.08 -0.61 6.77
CA ALA A 55 6.65 -1.82 7.44
C ALA A 55 5.32 -2.30 6.84
N LEU A 56 5.30 -3.51 6.27
CA LEU A 56 4.10 -4.14 5.74
C LEU A 56 3.56 -5.13 6.78
N VAL A 57 2.41 -4.84 7.38
CA VAL A 57 1.88 -5.60 8.52
C VAL A 57 0.50 -6.20 8.24
N ASN A 58 0.33 -7.49 8.52
CA ASN A 58 -0.93 -8.24 8.39
C ASN A 58 -1.56 -8.60 9.76
N SER A 59 -1.33 -7.79 10.78
CA SER A 59 -1.99 -7.89 12.08
C SER A 59 -2.63 -6.56 12.47
N ALA A 60 -3.63 -6.64 13.34
CA ALA A 60 -4.27 -5.45 13.87
C ALA A 60 -3.39 -4.85 14.96
N ILE A 61 -3.31 -3.53 14.98
CA ILE A 61 -2.57 -2.78 16.01
C ILE A 61 -3.60 -2.25 16.99
N GLU A 62 -4.12 -3.17 17.79
CA GLU A 62 -5.17 -2.93 18.78
C GLU A 62 -5.00 -3.91 19.94
N VAL A 63 -5.60 -3.60 21.09
CA VAL A 63 -5.61 -4.53 22.22
C VAL A 63 -6.49 -5.72 21.84
N LYS A 64 -5.91 -6.92 21.83
CA LYS A 64 -6.69 -8.13 21.60
C LYS A 64 -7.59 -8.37 22.80
N LYS A 65 -8.90 -8.26 22.60
CA LYS A 65 -9.86 -8.80 23.56
C LYS A 65 -9.68 -10.31 23.58
N THR A 66 -9.33 -10.87 24.73
CA THR A 66 -9.19 -12.32 24.90
C THR A 66 -10.51 -13.00 24.54
N GLU A 67 -10.46 -14.04 23.71
CA GLU A 67 -11.65 -14.84 23.34
C GLU A 67 -12.22 -15.64 24.52
N VAL A 68 -11.41 -15.85 25.56
CA VAL A 68 -11.89 -16.33 26.85
C VAL A 68 -12.57 -15.16 27.55
N ASP A 69 -13.84 -15.34 27.96
CA ASP A 69 -14.59 -14.45 28.85
C ASP A 69 -13.86 -14.31 30.20
N ALA A 70 -12.74 -13.60 30.20
CA ALA A 70 -12.04 -13.17 31.38
C ALA A 70 -12.92 -12.12 32.04
N LYS A 71 -13.80 -12.55 32.95
CA LYS A 71 -14.54 -11.66 33.83
C LYS A 71 -13.54 -10.99 34.76
N ILE A 72 -13.04 -9.83 34.37
CA ILE A 72 -12.24 -8.99 35.26
C ILE A 72 -13.19 -8.53 36.37
N GLN A 73 -13.07 -9.15 37.55
CA GLN A 73 -13.72 -8.66 38.75
C GLN A 73 -12.91 -7.51 39.30
N ILE A 74 -13.23 -6.30 38.84
CA ILE A 74 -12.68 -5.07 39.40
C ILE A 74 -13.27 -4.93 40.80
N THR A 75 -12.44 -5.17 41.82
CA THR A 75 -12.84 -5.07 43.23
C THR A 75 -12.47 -3.72 43.82
N ASP A 76 -11.52 -3.01 43.20
CA ASP A 76 -11.05 -1.69 43.64
C ASP A 76 -10.86 -0.71 42.46
N PRO A 77 -11.18 0.58 42.63
CA PRO A 77 -10.91 1.62 41.63
C PRO A 77 -9.44 1.69 41.19
N ASN A 78 -8.49 1.38 42.09
CA ASN A 78 -7.06 1.36 41.78
C ASN A 78 -6.66 0.23 40.82
N GLN A 79 -7.38 -0.89 40.81
CA GLN A 79 -7.14 -1.98 39.86
C GLN A 79 -7.58 -1.58 38.45
N LEU A 80 -8.67 -0.81 38.33
CA LEU A 80 -9.13 -0.30 37.06
C LEU A 80 -8.11 0.65 36.42
N SER A 81 -7.56 1.60 37.19
CA SER A 81 -6.55 2.53 36.67
C SER A 81 -5.29 1.81 36.19
N LYS A 82 -4.80 0.82 36.95
CA LYS A 82 -3.65 0.00 36.54
C LYS A 82 -3.92 -0.79 35.27
N PHE A 83 -5.13 -1.35 35.13
CA PHE A 83 -5.49 -2.09 33.93
C PHE A 83 -5.49 -1.20 32.69
N LEU A 84 -6.06 0.00 32.77
CA LEU A 84 -6.05 0.97 31.68
C LEU A 84 -4.62 1.41 31.32
N GLU A 85 -3.76 1.61 32.33
CA GLU A 85 -2.35 1.97 32.12
C GLU A 85 -1.58 0.84 31.42
N GLU A 86 -1.83 -0.43 31.77
CA GLU A 86 -1.24 -1.58 31.10
C GLU A 86 -1.70 -1.71 29.64
N GLU A 87 -3.00 -1.48 29.34
CA GLU A 87 -3.49 -1.46 27.96
C GLU A 87 -2.81 -0.36 27.12
N GLU A 88 -2.67 0.84 27.69
CA GLU A 88 -1.98 1.96 27.03
C GLU A 88 -0.50 1.66 26.81
N ASN A 89 0.19 1.13 27.82
CA ASN A 89 1.59 0.72 27.72
C ASN A 89 1.79 -0.38 26.68
N TYR A 90 0.85 -1.31 26.56
CA TYR A 90 0.88 -2.35 25.53
C TYR A 90 0.81 -1.76 24.12
N ILE A 91 -0.16 -0.86 23.86
CA ILE A 91 -0.29 -0.18 22.56
C ILE A 91 0.96 0.64 22.24
N LYS A 92 1.44 1.41 23.21
CA LYS A 92 2.66 2.20 23.07
C LYS A 92 3.86 1.30 22.74
N GLY A 93 4.00 0.16 23.43
CA GLY A 93 5.05 -0.81 23.17
C GLY A 93 5.01 -1.38 21.75
N LEU A 94 3.83 -1.57 21.14
CA LEU A 94 3.71 -1.97 19.74
C LEU A 94 4.21 -0.88 18.78
N VAL A 95 3.86 0.38 19.04
CA VAL A 95 4.33 1.52 18.24
C VAL A 95 5.84 1.70 18.37
N ASP A 96 6.36 1.57 19.59
CA ASP A 96 7.79 1.66 19.86
C ASP A 96 8.57 0.56 19.13
N LYS A 97 8.05 -0.67 19.02
CA LYS A 97 8.67 -1.73 18.21
C LYS A 97 8.77 -1.35 16.72
N ILE A 98 7.71 -0.78 16.16
CA ILE A 98 7.69 -0.31 14.76
C ILE A 98 8.68 0.84 14.57
N HIS A 99 8.75 1.76 15.53
CA HIS A 99 9.71 2.86 15.49
C HIS A 99 11.16 2.35 15.61
N ASN A 100 11.42 1.42 16.52
CA ASN A 100 12.75 0.87 16.80
C ASN A 100 13.29 -0.01 15.67
N SER A 101 12.43 -0.64 14.86
CA SER A 101 12.87 -1.30 13.63
C SER A 101 13.41 -0.31 12.59
N GLY A 102 13.14 0.99 12.78
CA GLY A 102 13.53 2.07 11.88
C GLY A 102 12.48 2.39 10.82
N ALA A 103 11.26 1.85 10.94
CA ALA A 103 10.18 2.15 10.02
C ALA A 103 9.68 3.59 10.20
N ASN A 104 9.52 4.31 9.08
CA ASN A 104 8.91 5.65 9.04
C ASN A 104 7.56 5.65 8.31
N VAL A 105 7.22 4.55 7.64
CA VAL A 105 5.93 4.31 7.02
C VAL A 105 5.42 2.94 7.48
N LEU A 106 4.15 2.86 7.81
CA LEU A 106 3.46 1.63 8.18
C LEU A 106 2.24 1.44 7.28
N ILE A 107 2.14 0.28 6.65
CA ILE A 107 0.95 -0.10 5.88
C ILE A 107 0.40 -1.36 6.49
N CYS A 108 -0.79 -1.23 7.09
CA CYS A 108 -1.46 -2.30 7.80
C CYS A 108 -2.67 -2.79 6.99
N GLN A 109 -2.77 -4.11 6.82
CA GLN A 109 -3.94 -4.75 6.20
C GLN A 109 -5.18 -4.71 7.11
N LYS A 110 -5.00 -4.59 8.43
CA LYS A 110 -6.08 -4.58 9.43
C LYS A 110 -6.26 -3.18 10.03
N GLY A 111 -6.96 -3.11 11.17
CA GLY A 111 -7.19 -1.87 11.91
C GLY A 111 -5.95 -1.38 12.65
N ILE A 112 -5.97 -0.09 12.98
CA ILE A 112 -5.02 0.57 13.89
C ILE A 112 -5.88 1.33 14.90
N ASP A 113 -5.69 1.06 16.18
CA ASP A 113 -6.39 1.70 17.28
C ASP A 113 -6.11 3.21 17.35
N GLU A 114 -7.06 4.01 17.85
CA GLU A 114 -6.92 5.48 17.91
C GLU A 114 -5.73 5.92 18.77
N LEU A 115 -5.48 5.23 19.88
CA LEU A 115 -4.35 5.52 20.75
C LEU A 115 -3.02 5.24 20.02
N ALA A 116 -2.96 4.14 19.27
CA ALA A 116 -1.80 3.80 18.44
C ALA A 116 -1.57 4.84 17.34
N GLN A 117 -2.62 5.33 16.68
CA GLN A 117 -2.53 6.38 15.67
C GLN A 117 -1.94 7.68 16.24
N HIS A 118 -2.37 8.07 17.43
CA HIS A 118 -1.84 9.24 18.11
C HIS A 118 -0.35 9.09 18.46
N TYR A 119 0.06 7.92 18.96
CA TYR A 119 1.46 7.63 19.24
C TYR A 119 2.32 7.60 17.98
N MET A 120 1.84 6.98 16.89
CA MET A 120 2.52 6.98 15.59
C MET A 120 2.67 8.39 15.02
N ALA A 121 1.65 9.23 15.14
CA ALA A 121 1.70 10.62 14.70
C ALA A 121 2.78 11.42 15.48
N LYS A 122 2.88 11.22 16.79
CA LYS A 122 3.94 11.82 17.62
C LYS A 122 5.34 11.32 17.24
N ALA A 123 5.46 10.05 16.88
CA ALA A 123 6.71 9.45 16.40
C ALA A 123 7.05 9.86 14.94
N GLY A 124 6.17 10.60 14.26
CA GLY A 124 6.36 11.01 12.87
C GLY A 124 6.22 9.88 11.85
N ILE A 125 5.53 8.79 12.21
CA ILE A 125 5.31 7.64 11.33
C ILE A 125 4.07 7.89 10.47
N PHE A 126 4.21 7.73 9.15
CA PHE A 126 3.08 7.72 8.23
C PHE A 126 2.39 6.36 8.29
N ALA A 127 1.11 6.30 8.67
CA ALA A 127 0.41 5.01 8.74
C ALA A 127 -0.84 4.97 7.86
N ILE A 128 -1.06 3.82 7.24
CA ILE A 128 -2.28 3.44 6.51
C ILE A 128 -2.89 2.22 7.18
N ARG A 129 -4.22 2.23 7.35
CA ARG A 129 -5.00 1.07 7.84
C ARG A 129 -5.87 0.48 6.76
N ARG A 130 -6.22 -0.80 6.91
CA ARG A 130 -7.14 -1.53 6.03
C ARG A 130 -6.71 -1.48 4.55
N ALA A 131 -5.42 -1.66 4.29
CA ALA A 131 -4.90 -1.84 2.93
C ALA A 131 -5.44 -3.15 2.33
N LYS A 132 -5.69 -3.17 1.01
CA LYS A 132 -6.16 -4.40 0.33
C LYS A 132 -5.03 -5.42 0.28
N LYS A 133 -5.37 -6.71 0.30
CA LYS A 133 -4.38 -7.80 0.18
C LYS A 133 -3.54 -7.68 -1.12
N SER A 134 -4.20 -7.39 -2.24
CA SER A 134 -3.53 -7.17 -3.53
C SER A 134 -2.52 -6.02 -3.48
N ASP A 135 -2.84 -4.96 -2.74
CA ASP A 135 -1.95 -3.80 -2.59
C ASP A 135 -0.72 -4.17 -1.75
N MET A 136 -0.91 -4.95 -0.69
CA MET A 136 0.18 -5.44 0.15
C MET A 136 1.16 -6.32 -0.63
N GLU A 137 0.64 -7.21 -1.48
CA GLU A 137 1.45 -8.07 -2.34
C GLU A 137 2.23 -7.25 -3.38
N ALA A 138 1.58 -6.29 -4.04
CA ALA A 138 2.26 -5.39 -4.97
C ALA A 138 3.36 -4.56 -4.28
N LEU A 139 3.08 -4.04 -3.09
CA LEU A 139 4.06 -3.28 -2.29
C LEU A 139 5.23 -4.15 -1.86
N SER A 140 4.98 -5.37 -1.43
CA SER A 140 6.01 -6.32 -1.05
C SER A 140 6.96 -6.59 -2.23
N LYS A 141 6.42 -6.80 -3.44
CA LYS A 141 7.21 -6.94 -4.67
C LYS A 141 8.00 -5.68 -5.00
N ALA A 142 7.36 -4.52 -5.07
CA ALA A 142 8.02 -3.29 -5.55
C ALA A 142 9.06 -2.74 -4.57
N THR A 143 8.78 -2.82 -3.27
CA THR A 143 9.64 -2.24 -2.21
C THR A 143 10.64 -3.25 -1.64
N SER A 144 10.57 -4.51 -2.07
CA SER A 144 11.31 -5.66 -1.53
C SER A 144 11.09 -5.90 -0.02
N GLY A 145 10.01 -5.36 0.54
CA GLY A 145 9.63 -5.54 1.94
C GLY A 145 8.86 -6.84 2.17
N LYS A 146 8.97 -7.42 3.36
CA LYS A 146 8.25 -8.65 3.72
C LYS A 146 6.96 -8.30 4.47
N ILE A 147 5.88 -9.01 4.16
CA ILE A 147 4.62 -8.87 4.89
C ILE A 147 4.75 -9.64 6.21
N VAL A 148 4.80 -8.90 7.32
CA VAL A 148 4.97 -9.43 8.66
C VAL A 148 3.61 -9.60 9.34
N THR A 149 3.35 -10.77 9.92
CA THR A 149 2.11 -11.02 10.69
C THR A 149 2.31 -10.70 12.18
N ASN A 150 3.50 -10.99 12.72
CA ASN A 150 3.81 -10.77 14.12
C ASN A 150 4.76 -9.57 14.31
N LEU A 151 4.32 -8.54 15.02
CA LEU A 151 5.11 -7.34 15.24
C LEU A 151 6.39 -7.59 16.06
N ASP A 152 6.43 -8.67 16.84
CA ASP A 152 7.63 -9.05 17.60
C ASP A 152 8.79 -9.48 16.70
N ASP A 153 8.48 -9.99 15.51
CA ASP A 153 9.47 -10.46 14.53
C ASP A 153 9.89 -9.35 13.56
N LEU A 154 9.36 -8.13 13.71
CA LEU A 154 9.64 -7.02 12.81
C LEU A 154 11.07 -6.50 13.00
N SER A 155 11.93 -6.78 12.03
CA SER A 155 13.31 -6.29 12.00
C SER A 155 13.51 -5.25 10.89
N ALA A 156 14.68 -4.61 10.88
CA ALA A 156 15.05 -3.67 9.82
C ALA A 156 15.19 -4.34 8.43
N GLU A 157 15.43 -5.65 8.39
CA GLU A 157 15.59 -6.42 7.15
C GLU A 157 14.25 -6.71 6.47
N ASP A 158 13.16 -6.74 7.25
CA ASP A 158 11.81 -6.96 6.72
C ASP A 158 11.21 -5.71 6.07
N LEU A 159 11.84 -4.54 6.25
CA LEU A 159 11.32 -3.25 5.80
C LEU A 159 11.51 -3.08 4.29
N GLY A 160 10.42 -2.67 3.64
CA GLY A 160 10.44 -2.22 2.25
C GLY A 160 11.08 -0.84 2.11
N HIS A 161 11.68 -0.56 0.97
CA HIS A 161 12.33 0.72 0.69
C HIS A 161 11.63 1.45 -0.45
N ALA A 162 11.44 2.76 -0.31
CA ALA A 162 11.01 3.65 -1.38
C ALA A 162 11.63 5.04 -1.22
N GLU A 163 11.91 5.74 -2.32
CA GLU A 163 12.48 7.08 -2.29
C GLU A 163 11.53 8.07 -1.60
N LYS A 164 10.23 7.96 -1.88
CA LYS A 164 9.24 8.91 -1.37
C LYS A 164 7.86 8.26 -1.22
N VAL A 165 7.24 8.54 -0.08
CA VAL A 165 5.82 8.29 0.16
C VAL A 165 5.14 9.63 0.35
N GLU A 166 4.06 9.90 -0.37
CA GLU A 166 3.33 11.15 -0.25
C GLU A 166 1.84 10.97 -0.45
N GLU A 167 1.06 11.68 0.36
CA GLU A 167 -0.37 11.82 0.15
C GLU A 167 -0.64 13.00 -0.78
N LYS A 168 -1.36 12.76 -1.87
CA LYS A 168 -1.84 13.80 -2.79
C LYS A 168 -3.34 13.73 -2.94
N LYS A 169 -3.95 14.91 -3.04
CA LYS A 169 -5.35 15.04 -3.39
C LYS A 169 -5.51 14.92 -4.91
N ILE A 170 -6.31 13.95 -5.35
CA ILE A 170 -6.65 13.70 -6.75
C ILE A 170 -8.16 13.86 -6.88
N GLY A 171 -8.58 14.98 -7.47
CA GLY A 171 -10.00 15.35 -7.50
C GLY A 171 -10.51 15.66 -6.08
N GLU A 172 -11.46 14.86 -5.59
CA GLU A 172 -12.07 15.04 -4.26
C GLU A 172 -11.48 14.12 -3.19
N SER A 173 -10.69 13.10 -3.55
CA SER A 173 -10.14 12.11 -2.62
C SER A 173 -8.63 12.26 -2.42
N GLU A 174 -8.15 11.92 -1.24
CA GLU A 174 -6.72 11.79 -0.95
C GLU A 174 -6.23 10.37 -1.28
N MET A 175 -5.09 10.26 -1.95
CA MET A 175 -4.46 9.00 -2.31
C MET A 175 -2.99 9.04 -1.92
N THR A 176 -2.43 7.89 -1.56
CA THR A 176 -1.02 7.77 -1.21
C THR A 176 -0.22 7.24 -2.38
N PHE A 177 0.85 7.93 -2.72
CA PHE A 177 1.77 7.63 -3.80
C PHE A 177 3.09 7.16 -3.18
N ILE A 178 3.57 6.01 -3.63
CA ILE A 178 4.80 5.39 -3.16
C ILE A 178 5.69 5.25 -4.39
N THR A 179 6.72 6.10 -4.49
CA THR A 179 7.54 6.28 -5.70
C THR A 179 9.02 6.03 -5.42
N GLY A 180 9.76 5.64 -6.46
CA GLY A 180 11.19 5.35 -6.35
C GLY A 180 11.46 4.07 -5.57
N CYS A 181 10.70 3.02 -5.86
CA CYS A 181 10.92 1.70 -5.29
C CYS A 181 12.10 1.00 -6.02
N PRO A 182 12.99 0.29 -5.31
CA PRO A 182 14.21 -0.29 -5.86
C PRO A 182 13.94 -1.36 -6.93
N GLU A 183 12.89 -2.17 -6.77
CA GLU A 183 12.44 -3.15 -7.75
C GLU A 183 11.11 -2.73 -8.38
N ALA A 184 11.06 -1.49 -8.89
CA ALA A 184 9.89 -1.00 -9.64
C ALA A 184 9.74 -1.69 -11.01
N LYS A 185 9.49 -3.00 -11.01
CA LYS A 185 8.84 -3.68 -12.15
C LYS A 185 7.37 -3.33 -12.19
N SER A 186 6.79 -3.05 -11.03
CA SER A 186 5.38 -2.68 -10.92
C SER A 186 5.18 -1.17 -11.09
N VAL A 187 4.42 -0.77 -12.11
CA VAL A 187 4.06 0.62 -12.41
C VAL A 187 2.58 0.84 -12.11
N SER A 188 2.20 2.07 -11.79
CA SER A 188 0.80 2.43 -11.59
C SER A 188 0.31 3.39 -12.66
N VAL A 189 -0.87 3.12 -13.20
CA VAL A 189 -1.57 3.99 -14.13
C VAL A 189 -2.78 4.58 -13.42
N LEU A 190 -2.83 5.91 -13.35
CA LEU A 190 -3.99 6.64 -12.87
C LEU A 190 -4.84 7.05 -14.08
N LEU A 191 -6.01 6.44 -14.22
CA LEU A 191 -6.98 6.77 -15.26
C LEU A 191 -7.97 7.82 -14.75
N ARG A 192 -8.15 8.89 -15.53
CA ARG A 192 -9.04 10.02 -15.24
C ARG A 192 -10.12 10.15 -16.30
N GLY A 193 -11.24 10.75 -15.93
CA GLY A 193 -12.36 10.97 -16.84
C GLY A 193 -13.51 11.70 -16.16
N GLY A 194 -14.35 12.34 -16.96
CA GLY A 194 -15.38 13.26 -16.44
C GLY A 194 -16.44 12.59 -15.58
N THR A 195 -16.82 11.35 -15.91
CA THR A 195 -17.84 10.56 -15.19
C THR A 195 -17.33 9.15 -14.94
N GLU A 196 -17.90 8.46 -13.95
CA GLU A 196 -17.54 7.07 -13.63
C GLU A 196 -17.67 6.14 -14.85
N HIS A 197 -18.77 6.24 -15.62
CA HIS A 197 -18.98 5.45 -16.83
C HIS A 197 -17.89 5.68 -17.89
N VAL A 198 -17.43 6.92 -18.05
CA VAL A 198 -16.33 7.23 -18.98
C VAL A 198 -15.03 6.61 -18.49
N VAL A 199 -14.73 6.68 -17.20
CA VAL A 199 -13.50 6.10 -16.65
C VAL A 199 -13.51 4.56 -16.73
N ASP A 200 -14.67 3.93 -16.54
CA ASP A 200 -14.82 2.48 -16.71
C ASP A 200 -14.59 2.04 -18.15
N GLU A 201 -15.07 2.82 -19.12
CA GLU A 201 -14.81 2.54 -20.54
C GLU A 201 -13.33 2.73 -20.91
N ILE A 202 -12.69 3.79 -20.39
CA ILE A 202 -11.25 4.02 -20.57
C ILE A 202 -10.44 2.87 -19.95
N ARG A 203 -10.83 2.37 -18.78
CA ARG A 203 -10.18 1.23 -18.15
C ARG A 203 -10.27 -0.02 -19.01
N ARG A 204 -11.46 -0.33 -19.54
CA ARG A 204 -11.64 -1.48 -20.45
C ARG A 204 -10.75 -1.35 -21.68
N ALA A 205 -10.79 -0.20 -22.34
CA ALA A 205 -9.94 0.07 -23.51
C ALA A 205 -8.44 0.00 -23.18
N PHE A 206 -8.04 0.41 -21.98
CA PHE A 206 -6.66 0.30 -21.51
C PHE A 206 -6.26 -1.15 -21.28
N ASP A 207 -7.09 -1.94 -20.59
CA ASP A 207 -6.83 -3.36 -20.32
C ASP A 207 -6.71 -4.15 -21.64
N ASP A 208 -7.57 -3.88 -22.63
CA ASP A 208 -7.50 -4.47 -23.97
C ASP A 208 -6.21 -4.07 -24.70
N ALA A 209 -5.85 -2.79 -24.67
CA ALA A 209 -4.65 -2.29 -25.33
C ALA A 209 -3.38 -2.90 -24.73
N VAL A 210 -3.30 -2.99 -23.40
CA VAL A 210 -2.18 -3.63 -22.72
C VAL A 210 -2.10 -5.11 -23.09
N GLY A 211 -3.23 -5.82 -23.15
CA GLY A 211 -3.27 -7.22 -23.57
C GLY A 211 -2.80 -7.44 -25.01
N VAL A 212 -3.15 -6.56 -25.94
CA VAL A 212 -2.67 -6.66 -27.34
C VAL A 212 -1.17 -6.37 -27.43
N VAL A 213 -0.70 -5.34 -26.73
CA VAL A 213 0.73 -4.97 -26.73
C VAL A 213 1.57 -6.03 -26.05
N SER A 214 1.07 -6.66 -24.97
CA SER A 214 1.76 -7.76 -24.32
C SER A 214 1.94 -8.92 -25.31
N VAL A 215 0.87 -9.43 -25.92
CA VAL A 215 0.96 -10.53 -26.89
C VAL A 215 1.93 -10.22 -28.03
N ALA A 216 1.85 -9.02 -28.61
CA ALA A 216 2.77 -8.60 -29.67
C ALA A 216 4.24 -8.57 -29.21
N TRP A 217 4.49 -8.22 -27.95
CA TRP A 217 5.82 -8.22 -27.36
C TRP A 217 6.34 -9.63 -27.08
N GLU A 218 5.48 -10.52 -26.57
CA GLU A 218 5.82 -11.92 -26.28
C GLU A 218 6.10 -12.69 -27.58
N ASP A 219 5.28 -12.49 -28.62
CA ASP A 219 5.43 -13.13 -29.94
C ASP A 219 6.63 -12.57 -30.73
N GLY A 220 7.00 -11.32 -30.48
CA GLY A 220 8.12 -10.64 -31.16
C GLY A 220 7.90 -10.32 -32.64
N ALA A 221 6.67 -10.50 -33.13
CA ALA A 221 6.27 -10.24 -34.51
C ALA A 221 4.88 -9.60 -34.57
N VAL A 222 4.68 -8.70 -35.52
CA VAL A 222 3.39 -8.06 -35.79
C VAL A 222 3.13 -8.03 -37.29
N LEU A 223 1.88 -8.22 -37.69
CA LEU A 223 1.44 -8.09 -39.08
C LEU A 223 0.70 -6.77 -39.27
N THR A 224 0.74 -6.23 -40.49
CA THR A 224 -0.05 -5.06 -40.85
C THR A 224 -1.54 -5.41 -40.88
N GLY A 225 -2.36 -4.58 -40.25
CA GLY A 225 -3.82 -4.72 -40.27
C GLY A 225 -4.48 -4.23 -41.56
N ALA A 226 -5.79 -4.00 -41.50
CA ALA A 226 -6.61 -3.42 -42.58
C ALA A 226 -6.65 -4.23 -43.91
N ALA A 227 -6.54 -5.56 -43.83
CA ALA A 227 -6.60 -6.47 -44.98
C ALA A 227 -5.53 -6.22 -46.06
N VAL A 228 -4.38 -5.68 -45.68
CA VAL A 228 -3.21 -5.59 -46.55
C VAL A 228 -2.32 -6.79 -46.26
N TYR A 229 -2.46 -7.83 -47.10
CA TYR A 229 -1.56 -9.00 -47.18
C TYR A 229 -0.62 -8.85 -48.37
#